data_AF-A0A7V4EL40-F1
#
_entry.id   AF-A0A7V4EL40-F1
#
_cell.length_a   1.000
_cell.length_b   1.000
_cell.length_c   1.000
_cell.angle_alpha   90.00
_cell.angle_beta   90.00
_cell.angle_gamma   90.00
#
_symmetry.space_group_name_H-M   'P 1'
#
loop_
_entity.id
_entity.type
_entity.pdbx_description
1 polymer ?
#
loop_
_entity_poly.entity_id
_entity_poly.type
_entity_poly.pdbx_seq_one_letter_code
_entity_poly.pdbx_strand_id
1 'polypeptide(L)'
;ECLLGRAEQAWRLIQSISPCIRGLDPELYRAEPYVTPGNIDGPDSPHFGRGGWTWYTGSAAWLFRVVAEWLLGVRPAREGLRVAPCIPEDWDGFRVYRRFRGAGYLITVSRNGEGGKLVVDGRPVAGDIVPAFRDGRDHQVELLL
;
A
#
# COMPACT_ATOMS: atom_id res chain seq x y z
N GLU A 1 -11.11 -5.38 -4.72
CA GLU A 1 -10.20 -6.47 -4.28
C GLU A 1 -9.87 -6.47 -2.80
N CYS A 2 -9.16 -5.47 -2.26
CA CYS A 2 -8.74 -5.52 -0.84
C CYS A 2 -9.90 -5.64 0.15
N LEU A 3 -10.98 -4.88 -0.05
CA LEU A 3 -12.21 -4.97 0.76
C LEU A 3 -12.89 -6.35 0.70
N LEU A 4 -12.65 -7.11 -0.36
CA LEU A 4 -13.21 -8.45 -0.58
C LEU A 4 -12.23 -9.55 -0.13
N GLY A 5 -11.08 -9.20 0.47
CA GLY A 5 -10.05 -10.15 0.87
C GLY A 5 -9.25 -10.77 -0.29
N ARG A 6 -9.37 -10.24 -1.52
CA ARG A 6 -8.72 -10.79 -2.72
C ARG A 6 -7.34 -10.17 -2.94
N ALA A 7 -6.40 -10.43 -2.03
CA ALA A 7 -5.09 -9.79 -2.02
C ALA A 7 -4.29 -10.00 -3.32
N GLU A 8 -4.27 -11.23 -3.83
CA GLU A 8 -3.60 -11.58 -5.10
C GLU A 8 -4.12 -10.76 -6.28
N GLN A 9 -5.44 -10.60 -6.39
CA GLN A 9 -6.04 -9.82 -7.46
C GLN A 9 -5.74 -8.32 -7.29
N ALA A 10 -5.75 -7.81 -6.05
CA ALA A 10 -5.37 -6.44 -5.76
C ALA A 10 -3.93 -6.15 -6.21
N TRP A 11 -3.02 -7.05 -5.88
CA TRP A 11 -1.61 -6.92 -6.22
C TRP A 11 -1.38 -6.97 -7.74
N ARG A 12 -1.99 -7.94 -8.44
CA ARG A 12 -1.92 -8.01 -9.91
C ARG A 12 -2.38 -6.73 -10.59
N LEU A 13 -3.48 -6.13 -10.12
CA LEU A 13 -3.98 -4.87 -10.68
C LEU A 13 -2.99 -3.72 -10.47
N ILE A 14 -2.42 -3.58 -9.27
CA ILE A 14 -1.40 -2.56 -8.99
C ILE A 14 -0.18 -2.76 -9.88
N GLN A 15 0.28 -4.00 -10.07
CA GLN A 15 1.41 -4.29 -10.95
C GLN A 15 1.13 -3.92 -12.41
N SER A 16 -0.09 -4.15 -12.90
CA SER A 16 -0.48 -3.84 -14.29
C SER A 16 -0.46 -2.35 -14.63
N ILE A 17 -0.51 -1.46 -13.63
CA ILE A 17 -0.50 0.00 -13.82
C ILE A 17 0.72 0.68 -13.19
N SER A 18 1.61 -0.09 -12.57
CA SER A 18 2.80 0.44 -11.91
C SER A 18 3.82 0.92 -12.94
N PRO A 19 4.22 2.21 -12.93
CA PRO A 19 5.19 2.73 -13.91
C PRO A 19 6.54 2.04 -13.79
N CYS A 20 6.96 1.64 -12.58
CA CYS A 20 8.23 0.95 -12.37
C CYS A 20 8.25 -0.45 -12.98
N ILE A 21 7.09 -1.12 -13.04
CA ILE A 21 6.97 -2.48 -13.61
C ILE A 21 6.75 -2.39 -15.12
N ARG A 22 5.82 -1.52 -15.55
CA ARG A 22 5.52 -1.30 -16.97
C ARG A 22 6.72 -0.72 -17.72
N GLY A 23 7.48 0.15 -17.07
CA GLY A 23 8.70 0.77 -17.60
C GLY A 23 9.90 -0.17 -17.75
N LEU A 24 9.81 -1.44 -17.31
CA LEU A 24 10.82 -2.45 -17.63
C LEU A 24 10.85 -2.80 -19.12
N ASP A 25 9.77 -2.54 -19.84
CA ASP A 25 9.69 -2.58 -21.30
C ASP A 25 9.44 -1.16 -21.86
N PRO A 26 10.50 -0.35 -22.03
CA PRO A 26 10.36 1.05 -22.44
C PRO A 26 9.84 1.19 -23.89
N GLU A 27 10.14 0.23 -24.77
CA GLU A 27 9.69 0.25 -26.17
C GLU A 27 8.17 0.06 -26.28
N LEU A 28 7.60 -0.76 -25.39
CA LEU A 28 6.15 -0.90 -25.25
C LEU A 28 5.54 0.28 -24.49
N TYR A 29 6.11 0.62 -23.32
CA TYR A 29 5.49 1.56 -22.38
C TYR A 29 5.55 3.01 -22.86
N ARG A 30 6.64 3.44 -23.51
CA ARG A 30 6.81 4.77 -24.16
C ARG A 30 6.49 5.98 -23.27
N ALA A 31 6.53 5.81 -21.97
CA ALA A 31 6.31 6.82 -20.96
C ALA A 31 7.40 6.74 -19.89
N GLU A 32 7.53 7.77 -19.06
CA GLU A 32 8.55 7.82 -18.02
C GLU A 32 8.34 6.71 -16.97
N PRO A 33 9.36 5.87 -16.67
CA PRO A 33 9.22 4.68 -15.82
C PRO A 33 9.12 5.00 -14.31
N TYR A 34 8.99 6.28 -13.95
CA TYR A 34 9.03 6.78 -12.58
C TYR A 34 7.87 7.72 -12.22
N VAL A 35 6.95 8.00 -13.16
CA VAL A 35 5.71 8.74 -12.89
C VAL A 35 4.49 7.96 -13.36
N THR A 36 3.39 8.05 -12.60
CA THR A 36 2.13 7.40 -12.95
C THR A 36 1.46 8.13 -14.13
N PRO A 37 1.11 7.44 -15.23
CA PRO A 37 0.44 8.04 -16.38
C PRO A 37 -1.06 8.23 -16.11
N GLY A 38 -1.70 9.12 -16.89
CA GLY A 38 -3.15 9.29 -16.87
C GLY A 38 -3.90 8.10 -17.47
N ASN A 39 -3.28 7.43 -18.45
CA ASN A 39 -3.82 6.25 -19.09
C ASN A 39 -2.71 5.27 -19.53
N ILE A 40 -3.13 4.04 -19.80
CA ILE A 40 -2.38 3.04 -20.55
C ILE A 40 -3.34 2.50 -21.62
N ASP A 41 -2.88 2.42 -22.86
CA ASP A 41 -3.69 1.99 -23.99
C ASP A 41 -4.20 0.54 -23.78
N GLY A 42 -5.52 0.36 -23.89
CA GLY A 42 -6.21 -0.92 -23.68
C GLY A 42 -6.07 -1.91 -24.83
N PRO A 43 -6.58 -3.15 -24.67
CA PRO A 43 -6.34 -4.26 -25.60
C PRO A 43 -6.86 -4.04 -27.03
N ASP A 44 -7.87 -3.19 -27.20
CA ASP A 44 -8.43 -2.84 -28.52
C ASP A 44 -7.61 -1.76 -29.27
N SER A 45 -6.58 -1.20 -28.63
CA SER A 45 -5.69 -0.22 -29.26
C SER A 45 -4.60 -0.92 -30.08
N PRO A 46 -4.22 -0.41 -31.26
CA PRO A 46 -3.02 -0.87 -31.98
C PRO A 46 -1.71 -0.59 -31.20
N HIS A 47 -1.79 0.14 -30.10
CA HIS A 47 -0.68 0.50 -29.22
C HIS A 47 -0.88 -0.04 -27.79
N PHE A 48 -1.55 -1.19 -27.64
CA PHE A 48 -1.80 -1.83 -26.34
C PHE A 48 -0.58 -1.74 -25.41
N GLY A 49 -0.78 -1.23 -24.20
CA GLY A 49 0.26 -1.13 -23.18
C GLY A 49 1.08 0.15 -23.17
N ARG A 50 0.89 1.05 -24.14
CA ARG A 50 1.53 2.36 -24.22
C ARG A 50 0.95 3.33 -23.18
N GLY A 51 1.80 3.98 -22.39
CA GLY A 51 1.43 5.01 -21.43
C GLY A 51 1.25 6.39 -22.09
N GLY A 52 0.40 7.23 -21.50
CA GLY A 52 0.15 8.59 -21.98
C GLY A 52 -0.31 9.54 -20.87
N TRP A 53 -0.43 10.82 -21.21
CA TRP A 53 -0.89 11.88 -20.29
C TRP A 53 -0.16 11.84 -18.94
N THR A 54 1.17 11.86 -18.98
CA THR A 54 2.02 11.70 -17.79
C THR A 54 2.04 12.96 -16.93
N TRP A 55 2.56 12.82 -15.70
CA TRP A 55 2.72 13.88 -14.68
C TRP A 55 1.44 14.44 -14.06
N TYR A 56 0.56 15.05 -14.85
CA TYR A 56 -0.54 15.87 -14.35
C TYR A 56 -1.86 15.09 -14.24
N THR A 57 -1.87 14.04 -13.41
CA THR A 57 -3.03 13.17 -13.26
C THR A 57 -3.36 12.85 -11.79
N GLY A 58 -4.65 12.75 -11.49
CA GLY A 58 -5.14 12.22 -10.21
C GLY A 58 -4.82 10.73 -10.00
N SER A 59 -4.43 10.00 -11.05
CA SER A 59 -4.01 8.60 -10.98
C SER A 59 -2.88 8.39 -9.97
N ALA A 60 -1.93 9.32 -9.90
CA ALA A 60 -0.82 9.25 -8.94
C ALA A 60 -1.32 9.29 -7.48
N ALA A 61 -2.24 10.21 -7.17
CA ALA A 61 -2.80 10.34 -5.81
C ALA A 61 -3.61 9.09 -5.42
N TRP A 62 -4.42 8.56 -6.34
CA TRP A 62 -5.20 7.35 -6.10
C TRP A 62 -4.32 6.11 -5.97
N LEU A 63 -3.31 5.94 -6.82
CA LEU A 63 -2.38 4.82 -6.73
C LEU A 63 -1.64 4.83 -5.40
N PHE A 64 -1.11 5.98 -4.98
CA PHE A 64 -0.48 6.14 -3.67
C PHE A 64 -1.44 5.75 -2.54
N ARG A 65 -2.68 6.25 -2.58
CA ARG A 65 -3.69 5.95 -1.57
C ARG A 65 -4.05 4.47 -1.53
N VAL A 66 -4.23 3.82 -2.68
CA VAL A 66 -4.51 2.38 -2.76
C VAL A 66 -3.35 1.57 -2.19
N VAL A 67 -2.11 1.87 -2.58
CA VAL A 67 -0.94 1.14 -2.09
C VAL A 67 -0.76 1.34 -0.58
N ALA A 68 -0.76 2.59 -0.10
CA ALA A 68 -0.50 2.88 1.31
C ALA A 68 -1.67 2.47 2.24
N GLU A 69 -2.91 2.83 1.88
CA GLU A 69 -4.06 2.70 2.78
C GLU A 69 -4.79 1.37 2.66
N TRP A 70 -4.66 0.66 1.53
CA TRP A 70 -5.46 -0.53 1.22
C TRP A 70 -4.66 -1.79 0.95
N LEU A 71 -3.55 -1.72 0.21
CA LEU A 71 -2.64 -2.86 0.03
C LEU A 71 -1.80 -3.07 1.29
N LEU A 72 -1.00 -2.07 1.68
CA LEU A 72 -0.27 -2.09 2.95
C LEU A 72 -1.22 -1.90 4.14
N GLY A 73 -2.40 -1.32 3.92
CA GLY A 73 -3.46 -1.29 4.93
C GLY A 73 -3.23 -0.30 6.08
N VAL A 74 -2.28 0.64 5.95
CA VAL A 74 -1.95 1.62 6.98
C VAL A 74 -2.71 2.91 6.68
N ARG A 75 -3.84 3.14 7.37
CA ARG A 75 -4.74 4.26 7.04
C ARG A 75 -5.27 5.02 8.26
N PRO A 76 -5.39 6.36 8.17
CA PRO A 76 -6.03 7.14 9.22
C PRO A 76 -7.46 6.68 9.53
N ALA A 77 -7.80 6.60 10.80
CA ALA A 77 -9.17 6.46 11.30
C ALA A 77 -9.48 7.59 12.29
N ARG A 78 -10.76 7.74 12.69
CA ARG A 78 -11.16 8.76 13.67
C ARG A 78 -10.39 8.59 14.98
N GLU A 79 -10.31 7.37 15.49
CA GLU A 79 -9.78 7.08 16.83
C GLU A 79 -8.28 6.78 16.86
N GLY A 80 -7.66 6.58 15.70
CA GLY A 80 -6.28 6.14 15.64
C GLY A 80 -5.81 5.86 14.22
N LEU A 81 -4.76 5.06 14.12
CA LEU A 81 -4.20 4.59 12.86
C LEU A 81 -4.62 3.13 12.66
N ARG A 82 -5.40 2.85 11.62
CA ARG A 82 -5.79 1.47 11.29
C ARG A 82 -4.64 0.77 10.59
N VAL A 83 -4.36 -0.47 11.01
CA VAL A 83 -3.38 -1.38 10.40
C VAL A 83 -4.12 -2.66 10.01
N ALA A 84 -4.52 -2.72 8.74
CA ALA A 84 -5.31 -3.83 8.18
C ALA A 84 -4.80 -4.15 6.76
N PRO A 85 -3.64 -4.83 6.65
CA PRO A 85 -2.98 -5.13 5.38
C PRO A 85 -3.78 -6.12 4.53
N CYS A 86 -3.65 -5.99 3.21
CA CYS A 86 -4.20 -6.90 2.23
C CYS A 86 -3.10 -7.24 1.21
N ILE A 87 -2.08 -7.94 1.69
CA ILE A 87 -0.88 -8.30 0.92
C ILE A 87 -0.98 -9.74 0.40
N PRO A 88 -0.40 -10.04 -0.79
CA PRO A 88 -0.40 -11.37 -1.38
C PRO A 88 0.31 -12.40 -0.48
N GLU A 89 0.03 -13.69 -0.70
CA GLU A 89 0.48 -14.79 0.17
C GLU A 89 2.00 -14.98 0.15
N ASP A 90 2.64 -14.63 -0.95
CA ASP A 90 4.08 -14.74 -1.17
C ASP A 90 4.92 -13.71 -0.39
N TRP A 91 4.29 -12.69 0.22
CA TRP A 91 5.00 -11.72 1.05
C TRP A 91 5.20 -12.25 2.47
N ASP A 92 6.47 -12.32 2.91
CA ASP A 92 6.85 -12.59 4.30
C ASP A 92 6.34 -11.50 5.27
N GLY A 93 6.17 -10.28 4.78
CA GLY A 93 5.82 -9.12 5.57
C GLY A 93 6.36 -7.82 4.98
N PHE A 94 6.22 -6.73 5.73
CA PHE A 94 6.80 -5.43 5.36
C PHE A 94 7.00 -4.55 6.59
N ARG A 95 7.75 -3.45 6.42
CA ARG A 95 7.91 -2.40 7.43
C ARG A 95 7.54 -1.04 6.87
N VAL A 96 6.81 -0.24 7.66
CA VAL A 96 6.42 1.13 7.32
C VAL A 96 6.70 2.04 8.49
N TYR A 97 7.36 3.18 8.24
CA TYR A 97 7.35 4.30 9.16
C TYR A 97 6.25 5.28 8.78
N ARG A 98 5.33 5.56 9.71
CA ARG A 98 4.23 6.51 9.49
C ARG A 98 4.21 7.56 10.58
N ARG A 99 4.43 8.83 10.23
CA ARG A 99 4.09 9.95 11.11
C ARG A 99 2.58 10.18 11.08
N PHE A 100 1.92 10.20 12.23
CA PHE A 100 0.48 10.42 12.34
C PHE A 100 0.15 11.17 13.62
N ARG A 101 -0.59 12.29 13.49
CA ARG A 101 -1.08 13.12 14.60
C ARG A 101 -0.03 13.47 15.67
N GLY A 102 1.20 13.76 15.25
CA GLY A 102 2.27 14.19 16.17
C GLY A 102 3.04 13.07 16.85
N ALA A 103 2.87 11.81 16.43
CA ALA A 103 3.72 10.69 16.84
C ALA A 103 4.21 9.91 15.59
N GLY A 104 5.29 9.15 15.74
CA GLY A 104 5.78 8.22 14.73
C GLY A 104 5.38 6.79 15.08
N TYR A 105 5.12 5.99 14.04
CA TYR A 105 4.71 4.59 14.17
C TYR A 105 5.62 3.74 13.30
N LEU A 106 6.42 2.90 13.93
CA LEU A 106 7.27 1.89 13.30
C LEU A 106 6.47 0.60 13.19
N ILE A 107 5.81 0.40 12.05
CA ILE A 107 4.89 -0.71 11.84
C ILE A 107 5.64 -1.85 11.16
N THR A 108 5.70 -3.01 11.81
CA THR A 108 6.18 -4.26 11.25
C THR A 108 5.00 -5.21 11.10
N VAL A 109 4.77 -5.68 9.87
CA VAL A 109 3.79 -6.72 9.55
C VAL A 109 4.57 -7.96 9.14
N SER A 110 4.23 -9.12 9.69
CA SER A 110 4.91 -10.39 9.36
C SER A 110 3.93 -11.57 9.34
N ARG A 111 4.09 -12.46 8.37
CA ARG A 111 3.26 -13.66 8.17
C ARG A 111 3.66 -14.85 9.06
N ASN A 112 4.90 -14.87 9.55
CA ASN A 112 5.49 -16.02 10.25
C ASN A 112 5.16 -16.09 11.75
N GLY A 113 3.89 -15.89 12.17
CA GLY A 113 3.51 -15.87 13.59
C GLY A 113 2.14 -16.49 13.90
N GLU A 114 1.93 -16.90 15.15
CA GLU A 114 0.64 -17.40 15.62
C GLU A 114 -0.34 -16.24 15.90
N GLY A 115 -1.07 -15.83 14.86
CA GLY A 115 -2.37 -15.17 14.94
C GLY A 115 -2.37 -13.64 15.03
N GLY A 116 -3.32 -13.04 14.26
CA GLY A 116 -3.76 -11.64 14.12
C GLY A 116 -3.72 -10.68 15.31
N LYS A 117 -2.64 -10.66 16.08
CA LYS A 117 -2.45 -9.84 17.27
C LYS A 117 -1.71 -8.57 16.88
N LEU A 118 -2.38 -7.44 17.07
CA LEU A 118 -1.76 -6.13 17.04
C LEU A 118 -1.11 -5.87 18.40
N VAL A 119 0.18 -5.57 18.41
CA VAL A 119 0.95 -5.23 19.60
C VAL A 119 1.53 -3.83 19.42
N VAL A 120 1.41 -2.99 20.45
CA VAL A 120 1.91 -1.62 20.46
C VAL A 120 2.78 -1.43 21.70
N ASP A 121 4.05 -1.10 21.50
CA ASP A 121 5.07 -0.99 22.57
C ASP A 121 5.07 -2.21 23.51
N GLY A 122 5.00 -3.41 22.94
CA GLY A 122 4.98 -4.68 23.68
C GLY A 122 3.64 -5.02 24.35
N ARG A 123 2.58 -4.21 24.16
CA ARG A 123 1.25 -4.44 24.75
C ARG A 123 0.23 -4.83 23.68
N PRO A 124 -0.52 -5.94 23.86
CA PRO A 124 -1.59 -6.30 22.94
C PRO A 124 -2.69 -5.22 22.89
N VAL A 125 -3.18 -4.93 21.68
CA VAL A 125 -4.30 -4.03 21.42
C VAL A 125 -5.41 -4.81 20.74
N ALA A 126 -6.65 -4.60 21.20
CA ALA A 126 -7.81 -5.24 20.58
C ALA A 126 -8.17 -4.56 19.25
N GLY A 127 -8.51 -5.38 18.25
CA GLY A 127 -8.91 -4.89 16.92
C GLY A 127 -7.72 -4.45 16.06
N ASP A 128 -7.99 -3.54 15.13
CA ASP A 128 -7.05 -3.13 14.08
C ASP A 128 -6.61 -1.66 14.16
N ILE A 129 -6.93 -0.97 15.27
CA ILE A 129 -6.67 0.46 15.43
C ILE A 129 -5.58 0.69 16.50
N VAL A 130 -4.43 1.21 16.05
CA VAL A 130 -3.38 1.73 16.91
C VAL A 130 -3.81 3.10 17.47
N PRO A 131 -3.69 3.36 18.79
CA PRO A 131 -4.03 4.65 19.38
C PRO A 131 -3.27 5.85 18.80
N ALA A 132 -3.92 7.01 18.74
CA ALA A 132 -3.26 8.27 18.41
C ALA A 132 -2.55 8.86 19.65
N PHE A 133 -1.24 8.61 19.82
CA PHE A 133 -0.50 9.01 21.04
C PHE A 133 -0.25 10.51 21.16
N ARG A 134 0.03 11.20 20.04
CA ARG A 134 0.24 12.66 19.99
C ARG A 134 1.32 13.21 20.93
N ASP A 135 2.28 12.39 21.34
CA ASP A 135 3.24 12.70 22.39
C ASP A 135 4.65 13.01 21.86
N GLY A 136 4.82 13.13 20.54
CA GLY A 136 6.09 13.44 19.89
C GLY A 136 7.07 12.25 19.79
N ARG A 137 6.69 11.06 20.28
CA ARG A 137 7.56 9.88 20.31
C ARG A 137 7.27 8.91 19.16
N ASP A 138 8.22 8.00 18.99
CA ASP A 138 8.09 6.87 18.08
C ASP A 138 7.59 5.64 18.87
N HIS A 139 6.58 4.96 18.33
CA HIS A 139 5.96 3.76 18.91
C HIS A 139 6.19 2.55 18.01
N GLN A 140 6.54 1.42 18.61
CA GLN A 140 6.69 0.14 17.90
C GLN A 140 5.32 -0.50 17.74
N VAL A 141 4.97 -0.89 16.51
CA VAL A 141 3.73 -1.56 16.17
C VAL A 141 4.07 -2.86 15.45
N GLU A 142 3.59 -3.98 15.98
CA GLU A 142 3.79 -5.30 15.40
C GLU A 142 2.43 -5.92 15.10
N LEU A 143 2.27 -6.42 13.88
CA LEU A 143 1.11 -7.20 13.46
C LEU A 143 1.58 -8.53 12.87
N LEU A 144 1.18 -9.61 13.51
CA LEU A 144 1.31 -10.96 12.97
C LEU A 144 0.06 -11.28 12.15
N LEU A 145 0.21 -11.73 10.90
CA LEU A 145 -0.92 -12.11 10.03
C LEU A 145 -1.40 -13.54 10.27
#